data_AF-A0AAF0J936-F1
#
_entry.id   AF-A0AAF0J936-F1
#
_cell.length_a   1.000
_cell.length_b   1.000
_cell.length_c   1.000
_cell.angle_alpha   90.00
_cell.angle_beta   90.00
_cell.angle_gamma   90.00
#
_symmetry.space_group_name_H-M   'P 1'
#
loop_
_entity.id
_entity.type
_entity.pdbx_description
1 polymer ?
#
loop_
_entity_poly.entity_id
_entity_poly.type
_entity_poly.pdbx_seq_one_letter_code
_entity_poly.pdbx_strand_id
1 'polypeptide(L)'
;MRGRSALDPYDHTTKSDVGNFEGTAWSLSSAKPQHGVAQLMDDSLETLWQSDGGQPHTVHIHFPKRTAVTHVSIYLDCRRDDSYTPAKILVKAGTHPYDLVDVRYREFTEPQGWYHFLLDKHDADVPEEDGVPLVLPAIDVFVLQVCILGNHLNGKDTHIRGMKVFGPPAPGTQAAPRRPPQAAPMERLVQQGMRTDAFQRQVARVGYERAIAQLQRIMQQHAAGPPQRMPTRAPARRSALTNSLR
;
A
#
# COMPACT_ATOMS: atom_id res chain seq x y z
N MET A 1 10.98 -0.32 -13.40
CA MET A 1 10.34 0.58 -12.41
C MET A 1 9.53 -0.29 -11.48
N ARG A 2 9.99 -0.52 -10.23
CA ARG A 2 9.17 -1.24 -9.25
C ARG A 2 7.95 -0.36 -8.95
N GLY A 3 6.75 -0.90 -9.11
CA GLY A 3 5.52 -0.17 -8.79
C GLY A 3 5.57 0.26 -7.32
N ARG A 4 5.36 1.55 -7.06
CA ARG A 4 5.30 2.08 -5.70
C ARG A 4 4.09 1.45 -5.01
N SER A 5 4.32 0.64 -3.99
CA SER A 5 3.26 0.05 -3.19
C SER A 5 2.70 1.13 -2.26
N ALA A 6 1.37 1.22 -2.12
CA ALA A 6 0.73 2.14 -1.17
C ALA A 6 1.20 1.91 0.28
N LEU A 7 1.77 0.74 0.57
CA LEU A 7 2.30 0.35 1.88
C LEU A 7 3.80 0.64 2.06
N ASP A 8 4.52 1.10 1.03
CA ASP A 8 5.95 1.43 1.17
C ASP A 8 6.15 2.44 2.32
N PRO A 9 6.85 2.09 3.41
CA PRO A 9 6.93 2.91 4.61
C PRO A 9 7.71 4.22 4.40
N TYR A 10 8.43 4.35 3.28
CA TYR A 10 9.14 5.57 2.90
C TYR A 10 8.35 6.46 1.94
N ASP A 11 7.23 5.98 1.37
CA ASP A 11 6.39 6.75 0.46
C ASP A 11 5.19 7.39 1.19
N HIS A 12 5.22 8.69 1.42
CA HIS A 12 4.15 9.42 2.12
C HIS A 12 3.19 10.14 1.16
N THR A 13 3.21 9.81 -0.14
CA THR A 13 2.36 10.49 -1.13
C THR A 13 0.87 10.20 -0.95
N THR A 14 0.52 9.03 -0.40
CA THR A 14 -0.87 8.57 -0.21
C THR A 14 -1.24 8.32 1.25
N LYS A 15 -0.38 8.70 2.20
CA LYS A 15 -0.55 8.47 3.64
C LYS A 15 0.24 9.47 4.46
N SER A 16 -0.14 9.66 5.72
CA SER A 16 0.62 10.48 6.67
C SER A 16 1.21 9.62 7.78
N ASP A 17 2.45 9.92 8.19
CA ASP A 17 3.06 9.29 9.36
C ASP A 17 2.48 9.93 10.63
N VAL A 18 1.42 9.31 11.14
CA VAL A 18 0.73 9.76 12.35
C VAL A 18 1.49 9.39 13.61
N GLY A 19 2.43 8.45 13.54
CA GLY A 19 3.31 8.10 14.64
C GLY A 19 4.24 9.24 15.06
N ASN A 20 4.56 10.14 14.12
CA ASN A 20 5.41 11.30 14.33
C ASN A 20 4.63 12.62 14.49
N PHE A 21 3.31 12.57 14.70
CA PHE A 21 2.52 13.76 14.98
C PHE A 21 2.89 14.36 16.33
N GLU A 22 2.90 15.69 16.42
CA GLU A 22 3.16 16.42 17.66
C GLU A 22 2.23 15.95 18.78
N GLY A 23 2.82 15.62 19.94
CA GLY A 23 2.12 15.12 21.11
C GLY A 23 1.83 13.62 21.10
N THR A 24 2.18 12.89 20.03
CA THR A 24 2.09 11.42 20.03
C THR A 24 3.16 10.84 20.94
N ALA A 25 2.75 10.06 21.92
CA ALA A 25 3.63 9.49 22.93
C ALA A 25 3.81 7.98 22.73
N TRP A 26 5.06 7.54 22.72
CA TRP A 26 5.44 6.13 22.58
C TRP A 26 6.06 5.63 23.89
N SER A 27 5.68 4.42 24.31
CA SER A 27 6.31 3.74 25.44
C SER A 27 6.47 2.25 25.18
N LEU A 28 7.43 1.63 25.89
CA LEU A 28 7.79 0.23 25.74
C LEU A 28 7.59 -0.46 27.09
N SER A 29 7.20 -1.74 27.08
CA SER A 29 7.13 -2.55 28.30
C SER A 29 8.47 -2.62 29.03
N SER A 30 9.55 -2.72 28.27
CA SER A 30 10.93 -2.74 28.74
C SER A 30 11.88 -2.39 27.60
N ALA A 31 13.09 -1.96 27.94
CA ALA A 31 14.14 -1.72 26.96
C ALA A 31 15.51 -1.85 27.61
N LYS A 32 16.48 -2.40 26.89
CA LYS A 32 17.89 -2.26 27.26
C LYS A 32 18.34 -0.80 27.13
N PRO A 33 19.33 -0.37 27.92
CA PRO A 33 19.93 0.96 27.76
C PRO A 33 20.32 1.21 26.31
N GLN A 34 19.98 2.39 25.77
CA GLN A 34 20.28 2.82 24.39
C GLN A 34 19.57 2.02 23.27
N HIS A 35 18.64 1.12 23.61
CA HIS A 35 17.85 0.36 22.65
C HIS A 35 16.36 0.56 22.91
N GLY A 36 15.89 1.81 22.91
CA GLY A 36 14.54 2.18 23.31
C GLY A 36 13.70 2.76 22.17
N VAL A 37 12.72 3.60 22.54
CA VAL A 37 11.78 4.24 21.60
C VAL A 37 12.48 5.03 20.50
N ALA A 38 13.56 5.74 20.84
CA ALA A 38 14.31 6.53 19.86
C ALA A 38 14.84 5.65 18.71
N GLN A 39 15.39 4.48 19.04
CA GLN A 39 15.91 3.53 18.04
C GLN A 39 14.80 2.80 17.30
N LEU A 40 13.65 2.54 17.94
CA LEU A 40 12.49 1.93 17.29
C LEU A 40 11.91 2.78 16.16
N MET A 41 11.95 4.10 16.34
CA MET A 41 11.36 5.07 15.40
C MET A 41 12.40 5.68 14.44
N ASP A 42 13.68 5.29 14.54
CA ASP A 42 14.73 5.77 13.65
C ASP A 42 14.50 5.26 12.22
N ASP A 43 14.94 6.02 11.22
CA ASP A 43 14.92 5.58 9.82
C ASP A 43 16.02 4.54 9.53
N SER A 44 17.07 4.51 10.36
CA SER A 44 18.18 3.57 10.27
C SER A 44 17.82 2.19 10.81
N LEU A 45 17.80 1.19 9.93
CA LEU A 45 17.59 -0.22 10.29
C LEU A 45 18.80 -0.86 11.00
N GLU A 46 19.88 -0.10 11.20
CA GLU A 46 21.04 -0.52 11.98
C GLU A 46 20.82 -0.35 13.49
N THR A 47 19.93 0.57 13.88
CA THR A 47 19.48 0.71 15.27
C THR A 47 18.25 -0.15 15.54
N LEU A 48 17.99 -0.46 16.81
CA LEU A 48 16.84 -1.28 17.21
C LEU A 48 16.38 -0.99 18.63
N TRP A 49 15.09 -1.24 18.87
CA TRP A 49 14.59 -1.55 20.19
C TRP A 49 14.97 -2.99 20.55
N GLN A 50 15.48 -3.18 21.76
CA GLN A 50 15.68 -4.48 22.38
C GLN A 50 14.93 -4.51 23.71
N SER A 51 13.96 -5.41 23.85
CA SER A 51 13.30 -5.62 25.14
C SER A 51 14.25 -6.18 26.20
N ASP A 52 13.87 -6.02 27.46
CA ASP A 52 14.59 -6.62 28.60
C ASP A 52 13.59 -6.94 29.71
N GLY A 53 12.76 -7.97 29.51
CA GLY A 53 11.64 -8.25 30.41
C GLY A 53 10.96 -9.59 30.17
N GLY A 54 9.81 -9.78 30.83
CA GLY A 54 8.93 -10.92 30.57
C GLY A 54 8.00 -10.65 29.38
N GLN A 55 7.68 -11.70 28.63
CA GLN A 55 6.65 -11.63 27.58
C GLN A 55 5.24 -11.46 28.20
N PRO A 56 4.29 -10.84 27.47
CA PRO A 56 4.45 -10.22 26.15
C PRO A 56 5.21 -8.89 26.21
N HIS A 57 6.04 -8.61 25.20
CA HIS A 57 6.68 -7.30 25.05
C HIS A 57 5.72 -6.37 24.33
N THR A 58 5.58 -5.13 24.79
CA THR A 58 4.58 -4.21 24.22
C THR A 58 5.17 -2.88 23.82
N VAL A 59 4.64 -2.34 22.72
CA VAL A 59 4.79 -0.94 22.31
C VAL A 59 3.42 -0.28 22.46
N HIS A 60 3.34 0.80 23.22
CA HIS A 60 2.14 1.60 23.37
C HIS A 60 2.31 2.92 22.63
N ILE A 61 1.31 3.29 21.83
CA ILE A 61 1.25 4.57 21.13
C ILE A 61 -0.01 5.31 21.59
N HIS A 62 0.16 6.48 22.19
CA HIS A 62 -0.92 7.34 22.64
C HIS A 62 -0.99 8.58 21.76
N PHE A 63 -2.13 8.79 21.12
CA PHE A 63 -2.38 9.98 20.33
C PHE A 63 -3.04 11.07 21.20
N PRO A 64 -2.62 12.34 21.06
CA PRO A 64 -3.16 13.44 21.86
C PRO A 64 -4.60 13.81 21.47
N LYS A 65 -5.08 13.31 20.32
CA LYS A 65 -6.42 13.51 19.79
C LYS A 65 -6.86 12.25 19.05
N ARG A 66 -8.17 12.15 18.79
CA ARG A 66 -8.74 11.12 17.92
C ARG A 66 -8.01 11.14 16.58
N THR A 67 -7.34 10.03 16.27
CA THR A 67 -6.44 9.91 15.12
C THR A 67 -6.88 8.74 14.26
N ALA A 68 -7.09 9.00 12.97
CA ALA A 68 -7.41 7.97 12.00
C ALA A 68 -6.13 7.22 11.60
N VAL A 69 -6.13 5.90 11.78
CA VAL A 69 -4.99 5.03 11.49
C VAL A 69 -5.40 3.95 10.50
N THR A 70 -4.61 3.81 9.43
CA THR A 70 -4.82 2.80 8.37
C THR A 70 -4.04 1.52 8.66
N HIS A 71 -2.75 1.65 8.99
CA HIS A 71 -1.88 0.50 9.21
C HIS A 71 -0.67 0.83 10.08
N VAL A 72 -0.12 -0.21 10.70
CA VAL A 72 1.19 -0.21 11.35
C VAL A 72 2.17 -0.95 10.44
N SER A 73 3.38 -0.42 10.25
CA SER A 73 4.46 -1.08 9.52
C SER A 73 5.59 -1.43 10.48
N ILE A 74 6.09 -2.67 10.43
CA ILE A 74 7.13 -3.19 11.30
C ILE A 74 8.20 -3.88 10.45
N TYR A 75 9.47 -3.54 10.67
CA TYR A 75 10.59 -4.22 10.02
C TYR A 75 11.04 -5.43 10.85
N LEU A 76 11.08 -6.60 10.21
CA LEU A 76 11.46 -7.88 10.80
C LEU A 76 12.55 -8.54 9.95
N ASP A 77 13.62 -9.05 10.56
CA ASP A 77 14.72 -9.70 9.83
C ASP A 77 15.30 -10.88 10.60
N CYS A 78 14.79 -12.07 10.30
CA CYS A 78 15.19 -13.29 10.99
C CYS A 78 16.67 -13.66 10.81
N ARG A 79 17.29 -13.25 9.70
CA ARG A 79 18.71 -13.54 9.44
C ARG A 79 19.62 -12.67 10.28
N ARG A 80 19.20 -11.45 10.60
CA ARG A 80 19.95 -10.53 11.45
C ARG A 80 19.67 -10.75 12.93
N ASP A 81 18.45 -11.10 13.28
CA ASP A 81 17.97 -11.09 14.67
C ASP A 81 17.77 -12.49 15.26
N ASP A 82 17.79 -13.56 14.46
CA ASP A 82 17.70 -14.95 14.91
C ASP A 82 16.53 -15.14 15.91
N SER A 83 16.80 -15.66 17.12
CA SER A 83 15.79 -15.87 18.16
C SER A 83 15.12 -14.60 18.70
N TYR A 84 15.68 -13.41 18.47
CA TYR A 84 15.06 -12.13 18.87
C TYR A 84 13.93 -11.69 17.94
N THR A 85 13.74 -12.38 16.82
CA THR A 85 12.77 -12.02 15.78
C THR A 85 11.34 -12.30 16.26
N PRO A 86 10.42 -11.32 16.27
CA PRO A 86 9.00 -11.58 16.48
C PRO A 86 8.44 -12.67 15.55
N ALA A 87 7.73 -13.64 16.13
CA ALA A 87 7.02 -14.68 15.40
C ALA A 87 5.49 -14.53 15.50
N LYS A 88 4.99 -13.94 16.58
CA LYS A 88 3.55 -13.72 16.82
C LYS A 88 3.32 -12.29 17.27
N ILE A 89 2.58 -11.52 16.48
CA ILE A 89 2.32 -10.11 16.76
C ILE A 89 0.80 -9.86 16.76
N LEU A 90 0.34 -9.19 17.80
CA LEU A 90 -1.04 -8.74 17.96
C LEU A 90 -1.08 -7.23 18.08
N VAL A 91 -1.85 -6.57 17.22
CA VAL A 91 -2.17 -5.15 17.31
C VAL A 91 -3.54 -5.00 17.96
N LYS A 92 -3.58 -4.22 19.03
CA LYS A 92 -4.79 -3.79 19.73
C LYS A 92 -5.01 -2.30 19.55
N ALA A 93 -6.27 -1.88 19.62
CA ALA A 93 -6.65 -0.47 19.52
C ALA A 93 -7.81 -0.14 20.46
N GLY A 94 -7.89 1.12 20.87
CA GLY A 94 -8.99 1.60 21.72
C GLY A 94 -9.02 3.11 21.88
N THR A 95 -9.94 3.57 22.72
CA THR A 95 -10.05 4.98 23.10
C THR A 95 -9.31 5.29 24.41
N HIS A 96 -8.98 4.26 25.19
CA HIS A 96 -8.29 4.33 26.46
C HIS A 96 -7.39 3.10 26.65
N PRO A 97 -6.30 3.15 27.43
CA PRO A 97 -5.48 1.95 27.69
C PRO A 97 -6.19 0.75 28.33
N TYR A 98 -7.43 0.92 28.82
CA TYR A 98 -8.21 -0.12 29.49
C TYR A 98 -9.37 -0.67 28.63
N ASP A 99 -9.59 -0.13 27.43
CA ASP A 99 -10.65 -0.58 26.52
C ASP A 99 -10.09 -1.18 25.21
N LEU A 100 -8.80 -1.50 25.21
CA LEU A 100 -8.11 -2.03 24.04
C LEU A 100 -8.74 -3.36 23.59
N VAL A 101 -9.12 -3.42 22.32
CA VAL A 101 -9.61 -4.63 21.66
C VAL A 101 -8.59 -5.13 20.65
N ASP A 102 -8.57 -6.44 20.45
CA ASP A 102 -7.75 -7.08 19.43
C ASP A 102 -8.23 -6.67 18.04
N VAL A 103 -7.33 -6.14 17.21
CA VAL A 103 -7.65 -5.64 15.87
C VAL A 103 -7.02 -6.50 14.79
N ARG A 104 -5.72 -6.83 14.93
CA ARG A 104 -5.00 -7.59 13.89
C ARG A 104 -3.99 -8.52 14.51
N TYR A 105 -4.03 -9.78 14.10
CA TYR A 105 -3.07 -10.80 14.51
C TYR A 105 -2.32 -11.31 13.28
N ARG A 106 -1.01 -11.50 13.41
CA ARG A 106 -0.18 -12.15 12.38
C ARG A 106 0.84 -13.09 13.01
N GLU A 107 1.08 -14.20 12.32
CA GLU A 107 2.19 -15.11 12.58
C GLU A 107 3.21 -15.06 11.44
N PHE A 108 4.48 -15.26 11.78
CA PHE A 108 5.58 -15.17 10.84
C PHE A 108 6.50 -16.38 10.97
N THR A 109 7.00 -16.87 9.84
CA THR A 109 8.06 -17.88 9.76
C THR A 109 9.23 -17.26 9.02
N GLU A 110 10.35 -17.08 9.72
CA GLU A 110 11.59 -16.48 9.19
C GLU A 110 11.39 -15.18 8.38
N PRO A 111 10.69 -14.16 8.95
CA PRO A 111 10.33 -12.95 8.22
C PRO A 111 11.55 -12.14 7.75
N GLN A 112 11.39 -11.44 6.63
CA GLN A 112 12.42 -10.65 5.98
C GLN A 112 11.87 -9.37 5.34
N GLY A 113 12.13 -8.23 5.98
CA GLY A 113 11.77 -6.90 5.47
C GLY A 113 10.63 -6.23 6.24
N TRP A 114 9.93 -5.32 5.54
CA TRP A 114 8.79 -4.60 6.09
C TRP A 114 7.51 -5.42 5.97
N TYR A 115 6.79 -5.51 7.09
CA TYR A 115 5.47 -6.12 7.17
C TYR A 115 4.45 -5.09 7.65
N HIS A 116 3.26 -5.14 7.07
CA HIS A 116 2.20 -4.17 7.34
C HIS A 116 1.08 -4.84 8.14
N PHE A 117 0.35 -4.07 8.93
CA PHE A 117 -0.82 -4.52 9.68
C PHE A 117 -1.95 -3.56 9.34
N LEU A 118 -2.74 -3.91 8.33
CA LEU A 118 -3.96 -3.19 7.99
C LEU A 118 -4.93 -3.30 9.17
N LEU A 119 -5.40 -2.16 9.69
CA LEU A 119 -6.20 -2.10 10.93
C LEU A 119 -7.72 -2.14 10.69
N ASP A 120 -8.15 -2.16 9.43
CA ASP A 120 -9.56 -2.33 9.11
C ASP A 120 -10.03 -3.78 9.32
N LYS A 121 -11.33 -3.94 9.56
CA LYS A 121 -11.97 -5.21 9.94
C LYS A 121 -12.17 -6.18 8.77
N HIS A 122 -11.47 -6.01 7.65
CA HIS A 122 -11.61 -6.91 6.51
C HIS A 122 -10.92 -8.25 6.80
N ASP A 123 -11.55 -9.35 6.38
CA ASP A 123 -11.21 -10.76 6.67
C ASP A 123 -9.73 -10.99 7.01
N ALA A 124 -9.49 -11.53 8.21
CA ALA A 124 -8.16 -11.90 8.70
C ALA A 124 -7.41 -12.87 7.77
N ASP A 125 -8.14 -13.58 6.92
CA ASP A 125 -7.64 -14.64 6.04
C ASP A 125 -7.12 -14.15 4.68
N VAL A 126 -7.28 -12.85 4.34
CA VAL A 126 -6.72 -12.31 3.10
C VAL A 126 -5.29 -11.81 3.37
N PRO A 127 -4.27 -12.30 2.62
CA PRO A 127 -2.91 -11.76 2.71
C PRO A 127 -2.92 -10.27 2.39
N GLU A 128 -2.33 -9.46 3.28
CA GLU A 128 -2.33 -8.00 3.15
C GLU A 128 -1.58 -7.46 1.91
N GLU A 129 -0.83 -8.34 1.24
CA GLU A 129 -0.06 -8.02 0.04
C GLU A 129 -0.88 -8.20 -1.26
N ASP A 130 -2.01 -8.90 -1.20
CA ASP A 130 -2.89 -9.12 -2.35
C ASP A 130 -4.01 -8.07 -2.39
N GLY A 131 -4.04 -7.28 -3.47
CA GLY A 131 -5.19 -6.41 -3.77
C GLY A 131 -5.32 -5.16 -2.91
N VAL A 132 -4.20 -4.61 -2.40
CA VAL A 132 -4.17 -3.37 -1.60
C VAL A 132 -4.97 -2.25 -2.30
N PRO A 133 -6.08 -1.77 -1.71
CA PRO A 133 -6.85 -0.67 -2.28
C PRO A 133 -6.02 0.60 -2.41
N LEU A 134 -6.31 1.42 -3.44
CA LEU A 134 -5.67 2.74 -3.61
C LEU A 134 -5.91 3.67 -2.41
N VAL A 135 -6.99 3.46 -1.67
CA VAL A 135 -7.34 4.19 -0.44
C VAL A 135 -7.56 3.16 0.65
N LEU A 136 -6.70 3.17 1.65
CA LEU A 136 -6.81 2.25 2.79
C LEU A 136 -7.90 2.74 3.75
N PRO A 137 -8.82 1.85 4.17
CA PRO A 137 -9.72 2.15 5.28
C PRO A 137 -8.95 2.42 6.56
N ALA A 138 -9.52 3.25 7.43
CA ALA A 138 -8.89 3.67 8.68
C ALA A 138 -9.85 3.46 9.86
N ILE A 139 -9.27 3.18 11.02
CA ILE A 139 -9.96 3.18 12.31
C ILE A 139 -9.58 4.43 13.10
N ASP A 140 -10.53 4.99 13.84
CA ASP A 140 -10.27 6.12 14.73
C ASP A 140 -9.88 5.63 16.12
N VAL A 141 -8.71 6.05 16.59
CA VAL A 141 -8.12 5.56 17.85
C VAL A 141 -7.54 6.70 18.66
N PHE A 142 -7.40 6.47 19.96
CA PHE A 142 -6.52 7.25 20.85
C PHE A 142 -5.32 6.44 21.31
N VAL A 143 -5.44 5.12 21.35
CA VAL A 143 -4.39 4.22 21.82
C VAL A 143 -4.24 3.05 20.87
N LEU A 144 -2.99 2.77 20.49
CA LEU A 144 -2.59 1.49 19.89
C LEU A 144 -1.64 0.77 20.85
N GLN A 145 -1.74 -0.56 20.87
CA GLN A 145 -0.79 -1.43 21.55
C GLN A 145 -0.35 -2.52 20.59
N VAL A 146 0.95 -2.60 20.31
CA VAL A 146 1.55 -3.72 19.56
C VAL A 146 2.15 -4.68 20.58
N CYS A 147 1.67 -5.92 20.58
CA CYS A 147 2.09 -6.97 21.49
C CYS A 147 2.90 -8.03 20.73
N ILE A 148 4.15 -8.21 21.13
CA ILE A 148 4.99 -9.31 20.69
C ILE A 148 4.73 -10.48 21.65
N LEU A 149 3.92 -11.43 21.17
CA LEU A 149 3.42 -12.57 21.96
C LEU A 149 4.40 -13.74 21.99
N GLY A 150 5.32 -13.81 21.03
CA GLY A 150 6.35 -14.83 20.96
C GLY A 150 7.34 -14.54 19.84
N ASN A 151 8.55 -15.06 20.02
CA ASN A 151 9.66 -14.90 19.07
C ASN A 151 10.04 -16.23 18.42
N HIS A 152 10.83 -16.13 17.35
CA HIS A 152 11.44 -17.26 16.68
C HIS A 152 12.28 -18.08 17.66
N LEU A 153 12.25 -19.41 17.53
CA LEU A 153 12.92 -20.36 18.44
C LEU A 153 12.65 -20.13 19.94
N ASN A 154 11.50 -19.54 20.29
CA ASN A 154 11.12 -19.17 21.65
C ASN A 154 12.12 -18.22 22.34
N GLY A 155 12.76 -17.32 21.57
CA GLY A 155 13.66 -16.32 22.16
C GLY A 155 12.95 -15.45 23.21
N LYS A 156 13.67 -15.12 24.28
CA LYS A 156 13.12 -14.40 25.43
C LYS A 156 12.78 -12.95 25.10
N ASP A 157 13.76 -12.20 24.59
CA ASP A 157 13.66 -10.78 24.27
C ASP A 157 13.42 -10.57 22.78
N THR A 158 12.97 -9.39 22.38
CA THR A 158 12.65 -9.06 20.99
C THR A 158 13.52 -7.93 20.43
N HIS A 159 13.82 -8.00 19.13
CA HIS A 159 14.39 -6.90 18.36
C HIS A 159 13.36 -6.36 17.37
N ILE A 160 13.19 -5.03 17.35
CA ILE A 160 12.48 -4.34 16.28
C ILE A 160 13.32 -3.15 15.83
N ARG A 161 13.70 -3.17 14.54
CA ARG A 161 14.59 -2.17 13.92
C ARG A 161 13.87 -0.93 13.39
N GLY A 162 12.56 -1.04 13.21
CA GLY A 162 11.75 0.05 12.68
C GLY A 162 10.27 -0.23 12.87
N MET A 163 9.54 0.76 13.39
CA MET A 163 8.09 0.76 13.45
C MET A 163 7.54 2.11 13.02
N LYS A 164 6.55 2.10 12.14
CA LYS A 164 5.88 3.32 11.65
C LYS A 164 4.36 3.15 11.70
N VAL A 165 3.64 4.22 12.00
CA VAL A 165 2.17 4.20 12.08
C VAL A 165 1.62 5.21 11.10
N PHE A 166 0.72 4.75 10.22
CA PHE A 166 0.24 5.56 9.12
C PHE A 166 -1.26 5.79 9.20
N GLY A 167 -1.67 7.02 8.96
CA GLY A 167 -3.05 7.42 8.75
C GLY A 167 -3.34 7.80 7.30
N PRO A 168 -4.58 8.18 6.99
CA PRO A 168 -4.94 8.78 5.72
C PRO A 168 -4.05 10.00 5.39
N PRO A 169 -3.98 10.44 4.13
CA PRO A 169 -3.32 11.70 3.77
C PRO A 169 -3.83 12.85 4.64
N ALA A 170 -2.93 13.75 5.08
CA ALA A 170 -3.33 14.89 5.88
C ALA A 170 -4.41 15.74 5.16
N PRO A 171 -5.42 16.25 5.89
CA PRO A 171 -6.44 17.11 5.30
C PRO A 171 -5.78 18.40 4.80
N GLY A 172 -5.65 18.53 3.47
CA GLY A 172 -4.93 19.60 2.79
C GLY A 172 -3.88 19.10 1.78
N THR A 173 -3.39 17.88 1.95
CA THR A 173 -2.51 17.18 0.98
C THR A 173 -3.28 16.27 0.04
N GLN A 174 -4.62 16.37 0.03
CA GLN A 174 -5.36 15.97 -1.15
C GLN A 174 -4.82 16.81 -2.29
N ALA A 175 -3.92 16.25 -3.10
CA ALA A 175 -3.84 16.65 -4.49
C ALA A 175 -5.29 16.64 -4.96
N ALA A 176 -5.87 17.82 -5.19
CA ALA A 176 -7.24 18.02 -5.67
C ALA A 176 -7.54 16.88 -6.59
N PRO A 177 -8.61 16.08 -6.34
CA PRO A 177 -8.76 14.72 -6.87
C PRO A 177 -8.26 14.78 -8.29
N ARG A 178 -7.04 14.28 -8.52
CA ARG A 178 -6.48 14.30 -9.86
C ARG A 178 -7.50 13.47 -10.58
N ARG A 179 -8.33 14.14 -11.39
CA ARG A 179 -9.30 13.54 -12.30
C ARG A 179 -8.57 12.29 -12.76
N PRO A 180 -9.01 11.07 -12.40
CA PRO A 180 -8.20 9.87 -12.58
C PRO A 180 -7.64 10.01 -13.99
N PRO A 181 -6.30 10.01 -14.16
CA PRO A 181 -5.67 10.41 -15.42
C PRO A 181 -6.49 9.70 -16.46
N GLN A 182 -7.22 10.48 -17.27
CA GLN A 182 -8.33 9.95 -18.04
C GLN A 182 -7.77 8.73 -18.73
N ALA A 183 -8.14 7.54 -18.24
CA ALA A 183 -7.47 6.31 -18.66
C ALA A 183 -7.51 6.39 -20.17
N ALA A 184 -6.33 6.26 -20.80
CA ALA A 184 -6.22 6.45 -22.25
C ALA A 184 -7.39 5.67 -22.86
N PRO A 185 -8.11 6.15 -23.88
CA PRO A 185 -9.37 5.52 -24.31
C PRO A 185 -9.31 3.98 -24.38
N MET A 186 -8.14 3.45 -24.74
CA MET A 186 -7.74 2.05 -24.67
C MET A 186 -7.86 1.38 -23.27
N GLU A 187 -7.31 1.97 -22.22
CA GLU A 187 -7.36 1.46 -20.84
C GLU A 187 -8.79 1.35 -20.30
N ARG A 188 -9.69 2.28 -20.68
CA ARG A 188 -11.11 2.19 -20.30
C ARG A 188 -11.82 1.04 -21.01
N LEU A 189 -11.55 0.84 -22.29
CA LEU A 189 -12.10 -0.28 -23.05
C LEU A 189 -11.62 -1.61 -22.49
N VAL A 190 -10.34 -1.70 -22.12
CA VAL A 190 -9.78 -2.90 -21.48
C VAL A 190 -10.43 -3.16 -20.12
N GLN A 191 -10.59 -2.14 -19.27
CA GLN A 191 -11.28 -2.27 -17.98
C GLN A 191 -12.76 -2.64 -18.12
N GLN A 192 -13.46 -2.13 -19.13
CA GLN A 192 -14.83 -2.54 -19.42
C GLN A 192 -14.90 -3.99 -19.92
N GLY A 193 -13.97 -4.39 -20.81
CA GLY A 193 -13.88 -5.76 -21.30
C GLY A 193 -13.60 -6.78 -20.20
N MET A 194 -12.79 -6.40 -19.20
CA MET A 194 -12.48 -7.24 -18.04
C MET A 194 -13.70 -7.55 -17.15
N ARG A 195 -14.76 -6.73 -17.22
CA ARG A 195 -16.01 -6.91 -16.44
C ARG A 195 -17.00 -7.86 -17.09
N THR A 196 -16.66 -8.45 -18.24
CA THR A 196 -17.57 -9.33 -18.98
C THR A 196 -17.39 -10.79 -18.59
N ASP A 197 -18.48 -11.56 -18.62
CA ASP A 197 -18.45 -13.01 -18.42
C ASP A 197 -17.55 -13.72 -19.43
N ALA A 198 -17.45 -13.17 -20.64
CA ALA A 198 -16.55 -13.67 -21.68
C ALA A 198 -15.08 -13.58 -21.26
N PHE A 199 -14.68 -12.50 -20.58
CA PHE A 199 -13.34 -12.35 -20.04
C PHE A 199 -13.09 -13.33 -18.89
N GLN A 200 -14.02 -13.48 -17.96
CA GLN A 200 -13.87 -14.46 -16.87
C GLN A 200 -13.71 -15.89 -17.38
N ARG A 201 -14.49 -16.30 -18.39
CA ARG A 201 -14.32 -17.61 -19.05
C ARG A 201 -12.95 -17.75 -19.73
N GLN A 202 -12.45 -16.67 -20.31
CA GLN A 202 -11.14 -16.66 -20.95
C GLN A 202 -10.01 -16.78 -19.91
N VAL A 203 -10.11 -16.08 -18.77
CA VAL A 203 -9.17 -16.21 -17.64
C VAL A 203 -9.13 -17.67 -17.16
N ALA A 204 -10.28 -18.33 -16.99
CA ALA A 204 -10.35 -19.73 -16.59
C ALA A 204 -9.68 -20.69 -17.59
N ARG A 205 -9.62 -20.33 -18.88
CA ARG A 205 -9.04 -21.15 -19.94
C ARG A 205 -7.53 -20.93 -20.14
N VAL A 206 -7.05 -19.69 -20.04
CA VAL A 206 -5.67 -19.33 -20.43
C VAL A 206 -4.85 -18.66 -19.32
N GLY A 207 -5.42 -18.39 -18.16
CA GLY A 207 -4.80 -17.64 -17.07
C GLY A 207 -4.92 -16.12 -17.24
N TYR A 208 -4.89 -15.39 -16.11
CA TYR A 208 -5.20 -13.96 -16.03
C TYR A 208 -4.30 -13.10 -16.92
N GLU A 209 -2.97 -13.25 -16.82
CA GLU A 209 -2.03 -12.45 -17.61
C GLU A 209 -2.20 -12.63 -19.12
N ARG A 210 -2.40 -13.87 -19.58
CA ARG A 210 -2.62 -14.18 -21.00
C ARG A 210 -3.96 -13.62 -21.50
N ALA A 211 -5.00 -13.68 -20.66
CA ALA A 211 -6.31 -13.12 -20.99
C ALA A 211 -6.25 -11.58 -21.14
N ILE A 212 -5.50 -10.89 -20.26
CA ILE A 212 -5.29 -9.43 -20.37
C ILE A 212 -4.55 -9.07 -21.65
N ALA A 213 -3.43 -9.74 -21.95
CA ALA A 213 -2.64 -9.45 -23.14
C ALA A 213 -3.43 -9.67 -24.44
N GLN A 214 -4.31 -10.67 -24.46
CA GLN A 214 -5.22 -10.91 -25.59
C GLN A 214 -6.28 -9.82 -25.71
N LEU A 215 -6.92 -9.42 -24.61
CA LEU A 215 -7.92 -8.35 -24.62
C LEU A 215 -7.31 -7.02 -25.09
N GLN A 216 -6.11 -6.68 -24.64
CA GLN A 216 -5.38 -5.49 -25.08
C GLN A 216 -5.09 -5.51 -26.59
N ARG A 217 -4.69 -6.65 -27.16
CA ARG A 217 -4.47 -6.79 -28.61
C ARG A 217 -5.74 -6.60 -29.41
N ILE A 218 -6.86 -7.18 -28.97
CA ILE A 218 -8.15 -7.04 -29.65
C ILE A 218 -8.57 -5.56 -29.65
N MET A 219 -8.46 -4.87 -28.51
CA MET A 219 -8.83 -3.47 -28.42
C MET A 219 -7.92 -2.56 -29.27
N GLN A 220 -6.62 -2.87 -29.38
CA GLN A 220 -5.68 -2.16 -30.26
C GLN A 220 -6.01 -2.33 -31.75
N GLN A 221 -6.43 -3.52 -32.18
CA GLN A 221 -6.79 -3.80 -33.57
C GLN A 221 -8.07 -3.07 -33.99
N HIS A 222 -9.03 -2.89 -33.07
CA HIS A 222 -10.27 -2.16 -33.35
C HIS A 222 -10.13 -0.62 -33.29
N ALA A 223 -9.04 -0.10 -32.73
CA ALA A 223 -8.78 1.35 -32.65
C ALA A 223 -8.09 1.93 -33.90
N ALA A 224 -7.42 1.09 -34.71
CA ALA A 224 -6.91 1.48 -36.03
C ALA A 224 -8.05 1.35 -37.06
N GLY A 225 -8.62 2.48 -37.49
CA GLY A 225 -9.76 2.52 -38.40
C GLY A 225 -9.56 1.75 -39.72
N PRO A 226 -10.65 1.49 -40.48
CA PRO A 226 -10.59 0.68 -41.69
C PRO A 226 -9.70 1.32 -42.77
N PRO A 227 -9.08 0.52 -43.67
CA PRO A 227 -8.17 1.04 -44.68
C PRO A 227 -8.86 2.00 -45.65
N GLN A 228 -8.28 3.19 -45.85
CA GLN A 228 -8.80 4.22 -46.76
C GLN A 228 -8.77 3.73 -48.22
N ARG A 229 -9.91 3.81 -48.92
CA ARG A 229 -9.99 3.66 -50.38
C ARG A 229 -9.37 4.88 -51.07
N MET A 230 -8.49 4.66 -52.06
CA MET A 230 -7.89 5.73 -52.88
C MET A 230 -8.97 6.46 -53.70
N PRO A 231 -8.90 7.80 -53.84
CA PRO A 231 -9.87 8.55 -54.63
C PRO A 231 -9.49 8.58 -56.13
N THR A 232 -10.50 8.36 -56.97
CA THR A 232 -10.47 8.51 -58.43
C THR A 232 -10.34 9.99 -58.85
N ARG A 233 -9.50 10.25 -59.87
CA ARG A 233 -9.11 11.59 -60.33
C ARG A 233 -10.13 12.12 -61.36
N ALA A 234 -10.67 13.33 -61.13
CA ALA A 234 -11.53 14.05 -62.08
C ALA A 234 -10.78 15.26 -62.71
N PRO A 235 -11.15 15.72 -63.93
CA PRO A 235 -10.29 16.55 -64.78
C PRO A 235 -10.41 18.06 -64.52
N ALA A 236 -9.33 18.79 -64.85
CA ALA A 236 -9.15 20.22 -64.61
C ALA A 236 -9.91 21.12 -65.61
N ARG A 237 -10.57 22.16 -65.11
CA ARG A 237 -11.15 23.26 -65.92
C ARG A 237 -10.07 24.31 -66.24
N ARG A 238 -9.93 24.67 -67.53
CA ARG A 238 -9.10 25.77 -68.02
C ARG A 238 -9.78 27.12 -67.77
N SER A 239 -9.00 28.10 -67.29
CA SER A 239 -9.34 29.52 -67.21
C SER A 239 -8.84 30.24 -68.47
N ALA A 240 -9.68 31.07 -69.07
CA ALA A 240 -9.35 31.93 -70.20
C ALA A 240 -8.96 33.33 -69.69
N LEU A 241 -7.77 33.80 -70.09
CA LEU A 241 -7.33 35.18 -69.91
C LEU A 241 -7.57 35.94 -71.22
N THR A 242 -8.42 36.94 -71.18
CA THR A 242 -8.49 38.01 -72.18
C THR A 242 -7.73 39.21 -71.64
N ASN A 243 -6.74 39.72 -72.38
CA ASN A 243 -6.30 41.09 -72.22
C ASN A 243 -6.05 41.70 -73.61
N SER A 244 -6.62 42.89 -73.79
CA SER A 244 -6.78 43.59 -75.06
C SER A 244 -5.65 44.61 -75.27
N LEU A 245 -5.04 44.55 -76.46
CA LEU A 245 -4.52 45.63 -77.31
C LEU A 245 -3.75 46.81 -76.66
N ARG A 246 -2.45 46.90 -76.94
CA ARG A 246 -1.87 47.74 -78.01
C ARG A 246 -0.40 47.38 -78.26
#